data_AF-A0A4R6XQ43-F1
#
_entry.id   AF-A0A4R6XQ43-F1
#
_cell.length_a   1.000
_cell.length_b   1.000
_cell.length_c   1.000
_cell.angle_alpha   90.00
_cell.angle_beta   90.00
_cell.angle_gamma   90.00
#
_symmetry.space_group_name_H-M   'P 1'
#
loop_
_entity.id
_entity.type
_entity.pdbx_description
1 polymer ?
#
loop_
_entity_poly.entity_id
_entity_poly.type
_entity_poly.pdbx_seq_one_letter_code
_entity_poly.pdbx_strand_id
1 'polypeptide(L)'
;MMNPSIAVLAGDGIGPEVMAQTLRVLQQVAPQITTKHGLIGGAAYCQYKSHFPTATKQLIDVCDAVLFGSVGGPIEAAEQPQWKNCEVNSILALRNHLKLAINSRPAKFYPALKDISPLKNERLEACDEILILRELLGDVYFGEKRTYTANGYKIAEDTAKYDENQIAQVAHHAFKIAATRKQQVVSVDKANVLDTSKLWRQVFQQVAKQYPEITLTHMLVDNCAMQLILNPAQFDVIATSNLFGDILSDAASALPGSLGMMPSASFSSKGFGLYEPSGGSAPDIAGQNKANPMAQILSLAMMLRHSFDLHTEANAIEKAIENTLDAGFRTQDIMQVGRRAVGTQAFTDEILHHL
;
A
#
# COMPACT_ATOMS: atom_id res chain seq x y z
N MET A 1 -15.18 -20.14 19.76
CA MET A 1 -14.26 -19.72 18.68
C MET A 1 -13.39 -18.62 19.26
N MET A 2 -12.07 -18.65 19.08
CA MET A 2 -11.23 -17.52 19.52
C MET A 2 -11.63 -16.30 18.70
N ASN A 3 -11.82 -15.17 19.38
CA ASN A 3 -12.07 -13.90 18.71
C ASN A 3 -10.82 -13.53 17.89
N PRO A 4 -10.95 -13.10 16.62
CA PRO A 4 -9.82 -12.67 15.83
C PRO A 4 -9.06 -11.53 16.53
N SER A 5 -7.76 -11.44 16.27
CA SER A 5 -6.89 -10.46 16.90
C SER A 5 -5.97 -9.79 15.91
N ILE A 6 -5.75 -8.49 16.10
CA ILE A 6 -4.85 -7.70 15.23
C ILE A 6 -3.77 -7.01 16.05
N ALA A 7 -2.58 -6.97 15.47
CA ALA A 7 -1.48 -6.14 15.95
C ALA A 7 -1.66 -4.72 15.41
N VAL A 8 -1.82 -3.75 16.30
CA VAL A 8 -1.92 -2.32 15.97
C VAL A 8 -0.57 -1.67 16.18
N LEU A 9 0.02 -1.19 15.09
CA LEU A 9 1.34 -0.56 15.06
C LEU A 9 1.20 0.86 14.49
N ALA A 10 0.74 1.80 15.32
CA ALA A 10 0.42 3.16 14.88
C ALA A 10 1.66 3.96 14.40
N GLY A 11 2.83 3.71 15.00
CA GLY A 11 4.10 4.32 14.62
C GLY A 11 4.19 5.82 14.93
N ASP A 12 4.65 6.61 13.95
CA ASP A 12 5.13 7.98 14.10
C ASP A 12 4.26 9.02 13.34
N GLY A 13 4.47 10.31 13.63
CA GLY A 13 3.84 11.42 12.90
C GLY A 13 2.31 11.40 12.95
N ILE A 14 1.64 11.38 11.79
CA ILE A 14 0.17 11.27 11.70
C ILE A 14 -0.35 9.86 12.01
N GLY A 15 0.53 8.84 12.03
CA GLY A 15 0.14 7.44 12.22
C GLY A 15 -0.79 7.22 13.43
N PRO A 16 -0.44 7.71 14.64
CA PRO A 16 -1.34 7.68 15.79
C PRO A 16 -2.69 8.39 15.60
N GLU A 17 -2.71 9.53 14.90
CA GLU A 17 -3.93 10.33 14.66
C GLU A 17 -4.93 9.56 13.77
N VAL A 18 -4.46 9.05 12.63
CA VAL A 18 -5.31 8.29 11.69
C VAL A 18 -5.65 6.90 12.23
N MET A 19 -4.73 6.24 12.93
CA MET A 19 -5.00 4.94 13.56
C MET A 19 -6.11 5.04 14.59
N ALA A 20 -6.09 6.08 15.44
CA ALA A 20 -7.15 6.29 16.43
C ALA A 20 -8.53 6.40 15.75
N GLN A 21 -8.63 7.09 14.61
CA GLN A 21 -9.86 7.18 13.84
C GLN A 21 -10.27 5.84 13.21
N THR A 22 -9.32 5.10 12.65
CA THR A 22 -9.58 3.78 12.08
C THR A 22 -10.07 2.78 13.13
N LEU A 23 -9.57 2.83 14.36
CA LEU A 23 -10.05 1.97 15.43
C LEU A 23 -11.49 2.29 15.87
N ARG A 24 -11.94 3.55 15.74
CA ARG A 24 -13.37 3.90 15.94
C ARG A 24 -14.24 3.21 14.90
N VAL A 25 -13.82 3.23 13.64
CA VAL A 25 -14.51 2.54 12.54
C VAL A 25 -14.53 1.03 12.78
N LEU A 26 -13.38 0.43 13.13
CA LEU A 26 -13.29 -1.00 13.47
C LEU A 26 -14.27 -1.38 14.58
N GLN A 27 -14.38 -0.58 15.63
CA GLN A 27 -15.27 -0.84 16.76
C GLN A 27 -16.75 -0.82 16.38
N GLN A 28 -17.14 -0.04 15.37
CA GLN A 28 -18.53 0.03 14.88
C GLN A 28 -18.86 -1.15 13.95
N VAL A 29 -17.95 -1.53 13.06
CA VAL A 29 -18.23 -2.53 12.01
C VAL A 29 -17.85 -3.97 12.38
N ALA A 30 -16.84 -4.15 13.23
CA ALA A 30 -16.33 -5.47 13.62
C ALA A 30 -15.86 -5.49 15.10
N PRO A 31 -16.76 -5.22 16.07
CA PRO A 31 -16.44 -5.14 17.50
C PRO A 31 -15.87 -6.44 18.10
N GLN A 32 -16.03 -7.57 17.41
CA GLN A 32 -15.49 -8.88 17.80
C GLN A 32 -13.97 -8.99 17.62
N ILE A 33 -13.35 -8.15 16.79
CA ILE A 33 -11.90 -8.18 16.55
C ILE A 33 -11.18 -7.50 17.71
N THR A 34 -10.30 -8.23 18.38
CA THR A 34 -9.50 -7.73 19.49
C THR A 34 -8.24 -7.03 19.00
N THR A 35 -7.82 -5.96 19.69
CA THR A 35 -6.62 -5.19 19.31
C THR A 35 -5.51 -5.37 20.33
N LYS A 36 -4.28 -5.62 19.86
CA LYS A 36 -3.07 -5.64 20.68
C LYS A 36 -2.12 -4.57 20.15
N HIS A 37 -1.70 -3.66 21.03
CA HIS A 37 -0.94 -2.47 20.62
C HIS A 37 0.56 -2.69 20.83
N GLY A 38 1.34 -2.44 19.79
CA GLY A 38 2.81 -2.52 19.81
C GLY A 38 3.45 -1.22 19.33
N LEU A 39 4.67 -0.95 19.79
CA LEU A 39 5.44 0.20 19.31
C LEU A 39 6.31 -0.20 18.12
N ILE A 40 6.46 0.72 17.17
CA ILE A 40 7.37 0.60 16.03
C ILE A 40 7.93 1.99 15.66
N GLY A 41 9.01 2.04 14.90
CA GLY A 41 9.60 3.27 14.41
C GLY A 41 10.27 4.11 15.50
N GLY A 42 10.22 5.43 15.36
CA GLY A 42 10.78 6.38 16.31
C GLY A 42 10.16 6.25 17.70
N ALA A 43 8.85 6.00 17.79
CA ALA A 43 8.14 5.74 19.03
C ALA A 43 8.72 4.52 19.78
N ALA A 44 9.00 3.43 19.07
CA ALA A 44 9.68 2.27 19.67
C ALA A 44 11.12 2.60 20.07
N TYR A 45 11.84 3.36 19.24
CA TYR A 45 13.23 3.72 19.54
C TYR A 45 13.34 4.53 20.84
N CYS A 46 12.42 5.46 21.09
CA CYS A 46 12.40 6.25 22.32
C CYS A 46 12.40 5.36 23.58
N GLN A 47 11.60 4.29 23.57
CA GLN A 47 11.42 3.38 24.70
C GLN A 47 12.43 2.23 24.76
N TYR A 48 12.69 1.58 23.61
CA TYR A 48 13.43 0.32 23.54
C TYR A 48 14.82 0.46 22.91
N LYS A 49 15.19 1.65 22.41
CA LYS A 49 16.41 1.89 21.62
C LYS A 49 16.52 0.97 20.39
N SER A 50 15.37 0.57 19.86
CA SER A 50 15.22 -0.29 18.69
C SER A 50 13.94 0.11 17.95
N HIS A 51 14.02 0.35 16.64
CA HIS A 51 12.85 0.69 15.81
C HIS A 51 11.85 -0.46 15.66
N PHE A 52 12.31 -1.71 15.78
CA PHE A 52 11.46 -2.90 15.72
C PHE A 52 11.82 -3.91 16.83
N PRO A 53 11.39 -3.65 18.07
CA PRO A 53 11.83 -4.40 19.24
C PRO A 53 11.24 -5.80 19.31
N THR A 54 11.88 -6.69 20.08
CA THR A 54 11.44 -8.09 20.28
C THR A 54 10.02 -8.19 20.80
N ALA A 55 9.59 -7.27 21.69
CA ALA A 55 8.22 -7.23 22.20
C ALA A 55 7.18 -7.08 21.08
N THR A 56 7.47 -6.26 20.06
CA THR A 56 6.57 -6.06 18.91
C THR A 56 6.53 -7.30 18.02
N LYS A 57 7.67 -7.97 17.81
CA LYS A 57 7.72 -9.26 17.09
C LYS A 57 6.86 -10.32 17.77
N GLN A 58 7.03 -10.49 19.07
CA GLN A 58 6.26 -11.46 19.88
C GLN A 58 4.76 -11.14 19.89
N LEU A 59 4.38 -9.86 19.86
CA LEU A 59 3.00 -9.44 19.76
C LEU A 59 2.39 -9.83 18.40
N ILE A 60 3.14 -9.62 17.31
CA ILE A 60 2.68 -9.97 15.95
C ILE A 60 2.52 -11.48 15.81
N ASP A 61 3.43 -12.28 16.39
CA ASP A 61 3.40 -13.75 16.33
C ASP A 61 2.10 -14.37 16.92
N VAL A 62 1.37 -13.61 17.75
CA VAL A 62 0.12 -14.05 18.40
C VAL A 62 -1.12 -13.30 17.91
N CYS A 63 -1.02 -12.63 16.76
CA CYS A 63 -2.11 -11.95 16.08
C CYS A 63 -2.39 -12.60 14.72
N ASP A 64 -3.54 -12.30 14.13
CA ASP A 64 -3.98 -12.86 12.84
C ASP A 64 -3.65 -11.92 11.66
N ALA A 65 -3.49 -10.62 11.94
CA ALA A 65 -3.08 -9.60 10.96
C ALA A 65 -2.38 -8.42 11.65
N VAL A 66 -1.72 -7.58 10.85
CA VAL A 66 -1.12 -6.31 11.30
C VAL A 66 -1.83 -5.13 10.66
N LEU A 67 -2.30 -4.19 11.47
CA LEU A 67 -2.74 -2.87 11.04
C LEU A 67 -1.67 -1.85 11.42
N PHE A 68 -1.00 -1.30 10.42
CA PHE A 68 0.15 -0.43 10.57
C PHE A 68 -0.18 1.00 10.14
N GLY A 69 0.35 1.98 10.88
CA GLY A 69 0.20 3.40 10.62
C GLY A 69 1.29 3.90 9.67
N SER A 70 2.24 4.65 10.22
CA SER A 70 3.39 5.16 9.46
C SER A 70 4.62 5.23 10.36
N VAL A 71 5.81 5.33 9.76
CA VAL A 71 7.09 5.45 10.49
C VAL A 71 7.96 6.50 9.83
N GLY A 72 8.89 7.05 10.60
CA GLY A 72 9.82 8.08 10.13
C GLY A 72 9.51 9.46 10.70
N GLY A 73 10.47 10.36 10.56
CA GLY A 73 10.43 11.68 11.19
C GLY A 73 10.93 12.80 10.28
N PRO A 74 11.12 14.01 10.81
CA PRO A 74 11.54 15.16 10.03
C PRO A 74 12.88 14.91 9.31
N ILE A 75 12.98 15.33 8.04
CA ILE A 75 14.16 15.07 7.20
C ILE A 75 15.41 15.71 7.80
N GLU A 76 15.27 16.91 8.37
CA GLU A 76 16.32 17.64 9.08
C GLU A 76 16.85 16.90 10.31
N ALA A 77 16.08 15.94 10.84
CA ALA A 77 16.43 15.13 11.99
C ALA A 77 16.89 13.71 11.61
N ALA A 78 17.06 13.39 10.31
CA ALA A 78 17.36 12.04 9.83
C ALA A 78 18.63 11.41 10.43
N GLU A 79 19.62 12.21 10.83
CA GLU A 79 20.85 11.71 11.47
C GLU A 79 20.71 11.45 12.98
N GLN A 80 19.61 11.90 13.59
CA GLN A 80 19.39 11.65 15.02
C GLN A 80 19.13 10.15 15.25
N PRO A 81 19.60 9.56 16.36
CA PRO A 81 19.46 8.12 16.60
C PRO A 81 18.03 7.59 16.50
N GLN A 82 17.04 8.43 16.84
CA GLN A 82 15.62 8.11 16.72
C GLN A 82 15.16 7.90 15.28
N TRP A 83 15.71 8.66 14.32
CA TRP A 83 15.24 8.67 12.94
C TRP A 83 16.21 8.01 11.96
N LYS A 84 17.46 7.80 12.40
CA LYS A 84 18.50 7.21 11.58
C LYS A 84 18.13 5.81 11.12
N ASN A 85 17.99 5.66 9.80
CA ASN A 85 17.57 4.42 9.13
C ASN A 85 16.24 3.88 9.69
N CYS A 86 15.33 4.75 10.15
CA CYS A 86 14.10 4.35 10.80
C CYS A 86 13.27 3.40 9.92
N GLU A 87 13.06 3.75 8.66
CA GLU A 87 12.27 2.99 7.68
C GLU A 87 12.90 1.60 7.41
N VAL A 88 14.22 1.56 7.26
CA VAL A 88 14.98 0.32 7.06
C VAL A 88 14.85 -0.59 8.28
N ASN A 89 15.00 -0.02 9.48
CA ASN A 89 14.98 -0.75 10.74
C ASN A 89 13.57 -1.05 11.27
N SER A 90 12.52 -0.50 10.65
CA SER A 90 11.12 -0.70 11.03
C SER A 90 10.34 -1.43 9.94
N ILE A 91 9.77 -0.73 8.96
CA ILE A 91 8.85 -1.30 7.98
C ILE A 91 9.53 -2.32 7.07
N LEU A 92 10.77 -2.08 6.61
CA LEU A 92 11.48 -3.08 5.80
C LEU A 92 11.84 -4.32 6.64
N ALA A 93 12.30 -4.12 7.87
CA ALA A 93 12.57 -5.21 8.81
C ALA A 93 11.31 -6.03 9.16
N LEU A 94 10.17 -5.36 9.31
CA LEU A 94 8.85 -5.97 9.55
C LEU A 94 8.39 -6.80 8.35
N ARG A 95 8.43 -6.23 7.14
CA ARG A 95 8.07 -6.93 5.90
C ARG A 95 8.92 -8.18 5.69
N ASN A 96 10.22 -8.09 5.97
CA ASN A 96 11.14 -9.22 5.91
C ASN A 96 10.84 -10.28 6.99
N HIS A 97 10.59 -9.86 8.23
CA HIS A 97 10.23 -10.76 9.34
C HIS A 97 8.97 -11.58 9.02
N LEU A 98 7.96 -10.93 8.42
CA LEU A 98 6.71 -11.54 8.01
C LEU A 98 6.77 -12.25 6.65
N LYS A 99 7.89 -12.12 5.92
CA LYS A 99 8.08 -12.65 4.56
C LYS A 99 6.95 -12.24 3.61
N LEU A 100 6.61 -10.95 3.62
CA LEU A 100 5.55 -10.40 2.78
C LEU A 100 6.05 -10.29 1.34
N ALA A 101 5.52 -11.14 0.46
CA ALA A 101 5.98 -11.33 -0.91
C ALA A 101 5.32 -10.38 -1.93
N ILE A 102 4.10 -9.93 -1.63
CA ILE A 102 3.25 -9.22 -2.58
C ILE A 102 2.66 -8.01 -1.90
N ASN A 103 2.77 -6.83 -2.51
CA ASN A 103 2.09 -5.61 -2.12
C ASN A 103 0.96 -5.32 -3.11
N SER A 104 -0.16 -4.87 -2.59
CA SER A 104 -1.38 -4.54 -3.31
C SER A 104 -1.71 -3.08 -3.03
N ARG A 105 -1.78 -2.26 -4.08
CA ARG A 105 -2.07 -0.82 -4.02
C ARG A 105 -3.20 -0.49 -4.99
N PRO A 106 -4.46 -0.44 -4.51
CA PRO A 106 -5.58 0.03 -5.32
C PRO A 106 -5.53 1.57 -5.44
N ALA A 107 -5.56 2.07 -6.66
CA ALA A 107 -5.74 3.48 -6.99
C ALA A 107 -7.18 3.69 -7.48
N LYS A 108 -8.08 3.96 -6.52
CA LYS A 108 -9.51 4.19 -6.79
C LYS A 108 -9.78 5.65 -7.15
N PHE A 109 -10.56 5.87 -8.19
CA PHE A 109 -11.02 7.17 -8.61
C PHE A 109 -12.39 7.45 -8.03
N TYR A 110 -12.52 8.55 -7.30
CA TYR A 110 -13.78 8.98 -6.73
C TYR A 110 -14.39 10.07 -7.61
N PRO A 111 -15.60 9.90 -8.17
CA PRO A 111 -16.24 10.92 -9.01
C PRO A 111 -16.36 12.29 -8.31
N ALA A 112 -16.62 12.28 -7.01
CA ALA A 112 -16.69 13.46 -6.15
C ALA A 112 -15.35 14.24 -6.03
N LEU A 113 -14.25 13.65 -6.49
CA LEU A 113 -12.88 14.17 -6.44
C LEU A 113 -12.25 14.31 -7.84
N LYS A 114 -13.02 14.17 -8.93
CA LYS A 114 -12.45 14.24 -10.29
C LYS A 114 -11.60 15.49 -10.55
N ASP A 115 -12.01 16.63 -9.99
CA ASP A 115 -11.36 17.93 -10.23
C ASP A 115 -10.05 18.14 -9.47
N ILE A 116 -9.66 17.25 -8.54
CA ILE A 116 -8.33 17.29 -7.89
C ILE A 116 -7.29 16.44 -8.62
N SER A 117 -7.72 15.63 -9.59
CA SER A 117 -6.79 14.87 -10.42
C SER A 117 -5.95 15.82 -11.29
N PRO A 118 -4.65 15.52 -11.50
CA PRO A 118 -3.84 16.26 -12.47
C PRO A 118 -4.24 15.96 -13.93
N LEU A 119 -5.06 14.94 -14.18
CA LEU A 119 -5.52 14.58 -15.52
C LEU A 119 -6.83 15.28 -15.87
N LYS A 120 -7.05 15.50 -17.16
CA LYS A 120 -8.35 15.95 -17.67
C LYS A 120 -9.43 14.91 -17.34
N ASN A 121 -10.58 15.36 -16.86
CA ASN A 121 -11.72 14.52 -16.48
C ASN A 121 -12.08 13.48 -17.56
N GLU A 122 -12.07 13.84 -18.85
CA GLU A 122 -12.36 12.94 -19.98
C GLU A 122 -11.49 11.66 -20.03
N ARG A 123 -10.29 11.70 -19.43
CA ARG A 123 -9.39 10.53 -19.36
C ARG A 123 -9.69 9.60 -18.18
N LEU A 124 -10.44 10.10 -17.19
CA LEU A 124 -10.77 9.40 -15.95
C LEU A 124 -12.20 8.88 -15.92
N GLU A 125 -13.10 9.38 -16.77
CA GLU A 125 -14.53 9.03 -16.74
C GLU A 125 -14.83 7.52 -16.78
N ALA A 126 -13.98 6.73 -17.45
CA ALA A 126 -14.12 5.28 -17.54
C ALA A 126 -13.17 4.50 -16.60
N CYS A 127 -12.40 5.19 -15.76
CA CYS A 127 -11.42 4.59 -14.86
C CYS A 127 -11.99 4.53 -13.44
N ASP A 128 -12.40 3.35 -13.00
CA ASP A 128 -12.93 3.16 -11.63
C ASP A 128 -11.79 2.99 -10.62
N GLU A 129 -10.91 2.03 -10.89
CA GLU A 129 -9.81 1.66 -10.00
C GLU A 129 -8.74 0.89 -10.79
N ILE A 130 -7.48 1.22 -10.53
CA ILE A 130 -6.32 0.47 -11.02
C ILE A 130 -5.68 -0.24 -9.84
N LEU A 131 -5.57 -1.56 -9.89
CA LEU A 131 -4.86 -2.32 -8.87
C LEU A 131 -3.43 -2.60 -9.30
N ILE A 132 -2.45 -2.15 -8.51
CA ILE A 132 -1.05 -2.48 -8.75
C ILE A 132 -0.58 -3.52 -7.75
N LEU A 133 -0.13 -4.65 -8.27
CA LEU A 133 0.52 -5.73 -7.54
C LEU A 133 2.03 -5.66 -7.76
N ARG A 134 2.74 -5.41 -6.67
CA ARG A 134 4.19 -5.25 -6.64
C ARG A 134 4.81 -6.42 -5.90
N GLU A 135 5.84 -7.02 -6.48
CA GLU A 135 6.72 -7.96 -5.78
C GLU A 135 7.54 -7.24 -4.69
N LEU A 136 7.72 -7.84 -3.51
CA LEU A 136 8.30 -7.15 -2.35
C LEU A 136 9.62 -7.71 -1.78
N LEU A 137 10.08 -8.89 -2.20
CA LEU A 137 11.20 -9.62 -1.58
C LEU A 137 12.44 -9.75 -2.47
N GLY A 138 12.34 -9.43 -3.75
CA GLY A 138 13.44 -9.56 -4.72
C GLY A 138 13.85 -8.24 -5.35
N ASP A 139 14.40 -8.35 -6.57
CA ASP A 139 14.90 -7.23 -7.38
C ASP A 139 16.14 -6.52 -6.80
N VAL A 140 16.51 -5.40 -7.42
CA VAL A 140 17.63 -4.55 -7.02
C VAL A 140 17.61 -4.13 -5.55
N TYR A 141 16.45 -4.09 -4.88
CA TYR A 141 16.37 -3.67 -3.47
C TYR A 141 16.98 -4.69 -2.51
N PHE A 142 16.86 -5.98 -2.82
CA PHE A 142 17.34 -7.07 -1.96
C PHE A 142 18.56 -7.81 -2.51
N GLY A 143 18.94 -7.57 -3.77
CA GLY A 143 20.18 -8.10 -4.32
C GLY A 143 21.43 -7.44 -3.72
N GLU A 144 22.58 -8.05 -3.99
CA GLU A 144 23.88 -7.58 -3.49
C GLU A 144 24.16 -6.14 -3.94
N LYS A 145 24.67 -5.33 -3.00
CA LYS A 145 25.04 -3.93 -3.18
C LYS A 145 26.50 -3.74 -2.81
N ARG A 146 27.29 -3.19 -3.71
CA ARG A 146 28.70 -2.89 -3.42
C ARG A 146 29.15 -1.60 -4.06
N THR A 147 29.99 -0.87 -3.35
CA THR A 147 30.72 0.29 -3.87
C THR A 147 32.20 0.09 -3.57
N TYR A 148 33.04 0.11 -4.60
CA TYR A 148 34.46 -0.18 -4.48
C TYR A 148 35.28 0.68 -5.46
N THR A 149 36.60 0.72 -5.27
CA THR A 149 37.51 1.39 -6.21
C THR A 149 38.26 0.33 -7.00
N ALA A 150 38.22 0.43 -8.33
CA ALA A 150 39.01 -0.41 -9.23
C ALA A 150 39.59 0.44 -10.36
N ASN A 151 40.87 0.22 -10.67
CA ASN A 151 41.61 0.97 -11.70
C ASN A 151 41.55 2.50 -11.51
N GLY A 152 41.53 2.98 -10.26
CA GLY A 152 41.43 4.40 -9.94
C GLY A 152 40.02 5.00 -10.06
N TYR A 153 39.01 4.22 -10.45
CA TYR A 153 37.61 4.66 -10.54
C TYR A 153 36.78 4.11 -9.40
N LYS A 154 35.88 4.95 -8.86
CA LYS A 154 34.84 4.53 -7.93
C LYS A 154 33.69 3.90 -8.72
N ILE A 155 33.39 2.63 -8.44
CA ILE A 155 32.36 1.82 -9.10
C ILE A 155 31.31 1.44 -8.07
N ALA A 156 30.04 1.43 -8.49
CA ALA A 156 28.92 0.94 -7.69
C ALA A 156 28.12 -0.08 -8.52
N GLU A 157 27.63 -1.13 -7.86
CA GLU A 157 26.86 -2.19 -8.48
C GLU A 157 25.69 -2.59 -7.57
N ASP A 158 24.53 -2.79 -8.20
CA ASP A 158 23.30 -3.29 -7.61
C ASP A 158 22.77 -4.44 -8.46
N THR A 159 22.51 -5.60 -7.84
CA THR A 159 22.08 -6.80 -8.58
C THR A 159 20.56 -6.96 -8.54
N ALA A 160 19.92 -7.07 -9.70
CA ALA A 160 18.54 -7.54 -9.81
C ALA A 160 18.51 -9.07 -9.93
N LYS A 161 17.81 -9.76 -9.03
CA LYS A 161 17.66 -11.22 -9.08
C LYS A 161 16.24 -11.65 -8.74
N TYR A 162 15.75 -12.62 -9.50
CA TYR A 162 14.52 -13.35 -9.24
C TYR A 162 14.73 -14.83 -9.49
N ASP A 163 14.03 -15.68 -8.73
CA ASP A 163 13.75 -17.05 -9.12
C ASP A 163 12.31 -17.21 -9.62
N GLU A 164 12.05 -18.31 -10.32
CA GLU A 164 10.75 -18.59 -10.94
C GLU A 164 9.61 -18.74 -9.92
N ASN A 165 9.89 -19.22 -8.70
CA ASN A 165 8.87 -19.42 -7.67
C ASN A 165 8.40 -18.08 -7.09
N GLN A 166 9.33 -17.14 -6.89
CA GLN A 166 8.99 -15.77 -6.47
C GLN A 166 8.04 -15.12 -7.48
N ILE A 167 8.36 -15.22 -8.78
CA ILE A 167 7.52 -14.66 -9.84
C ILE A 167 6.17 -15.38 -9.91
N ALA A 168 6.16 -16.71 -9.82
CA ALA A 168 4.94 -17.50 -9.88
C ALA A 168 3.96 -17.15 -8.75
N GLN A 169 4.45 -16.85 -7.54
CA GLN A 169 3.61 -16.39 -6.43
C GLN A 169 2.86 -15.11 -6.78
N VAL A 170 3.55 -14.11 -7.34
CA VAL A 170 2.94 -12.84 -7.78
C VAL A 170 1.92 -13.10 -8.90
N ALA A 171 2.29 -13.92 -9.89
CA ALA A 171 1.41 -14.25 -11.00
C ALA A 171 0.11 -14.92 -10.52
N HIS A 172 0.20 -15.97 -9.70
CA HIS A 172 -0.96 -16.66 -9.14
C HIS A 172 -1.87 -15.70 -8.35
N HIS A 173 -1.29 -14.81 -7.56
CA HIS A 173 -2.06 -13.83 -6.80
C HIS A 173 -2.76 -12.81 -7.72
N ALA A 174 -2.07 -12.33 -8.77
CA ALA A 174 -2.64 -11.42 -9.75
C ALA A 174 -3.84 -12.03 -10.48
N PHE A 175 -3.72 -13.28 -10.95
CA PHE A 175 -4.83 -13.98 -11.59
C PHE A 175 -6.01 -14.22 -10.65
N LYS A 176 -5.76 -14.66 -9.40
CA LYS A 176 -6.81 -14.86 -8.40
C LYS A 176 -7.57 -13.57 -8.07
N ILE A 177 -6.88 -12.45 -7.94
CA ILE A 177 -7.54 -11.16 -7.70
C ILE A 177 -8.31 -10.73 -8.95
N ALA A 178 -7.71 -10.80 -10.15
CA ALA A 178 -8.37 -10.42 -11.39
C ALA A 178 -9.67 -11.20 -11.65
N ALA A 179 -9.76 -12.45 -11.19
CA ALA A 179 -10.97 -13.27 -11.27
C ALA A 179 -12.18 -12.68 -10.53
N THR A 180 -11.94 -11.81 -9.54
CA THR A 180 -12.99 -11.10 -8.78
C THR A 180 -13.20 -9.66 -9.27
N ARG A 181 -12.56 -9.29 -10.38
CA ARG A 181 -12.55 -7.93 -10.96
C ARG A 181 -12.95 -7.97 -12.44
N LYS A 182 -12.26 -7.21 -13.31
CA LYS A 182 -12.54 -7.13 -14.75
C LYS A 182 -11.89 -8.26 -15.55
N GLN A 183 -11.32 -9.27 -14.87
CA GLN A 183 -10.68 -10.44 -15.48
C GLN A 183 -9.53 -10.09 -16.43
N GLN A 184 -8.77 -9.03 -16.11
CA GLN A 184 -7.63 -8.60 -16.93
C GLN A 184 -6.37 -8.41 -16.07
N VAL A 185 -5.25 -8.96 -16.54
CA VAL A 185 -3.93 -8.77 -15.95
C VAL A 185 -2.99 -8.18 -17.01
N VAL A 186 -2.35 -7.07 -16.67
CA VAL A 186 -1.23 -6.51 -17.43
C VAL A 186 0.07 -6.84 -16.68
N SER A 187 0.86 -7.76 -17.21
CA SER A 187 2.21 -8.03 -16.72
C SER A 187 3.18 -6.98 -17.27
N VAL A 188 3.77 -6.18 -16.39
CA VAL A 188 4.67 -5.09 -16.77
C VAL A 188 6.12 -5.46 -16.50
N ASP A 189 6.98 -5.30 -17.51
CA ASP A 189 8.38 -5.73 -17.48
C ASP A 189 9.30 -4.87 -18.38
N LYS A 190 10.58 -5.23 -18.49
CA LYS A 190 11.51 -4.69 -19.50
C LYS A 190 12.19 -5.80 -20.31
N ALA A 191 11.41 -6.77 -20.79
CA ALA A 191 11.90 -8.02 -21.39
C ALA A 191 12.69 -7.83 -22.70
N ASN A 192 12.60 -6.65 -23.33
CA ASN A 192 13.43 -6.31 -24.48
C ASN A 192 14.90 -6.00 -24.11
N VAL A 193 15.22 -5.87 -22.82
CA VAL A 193 16.58 -5.58 -22.34
C VAL A 193 17.00 -6.56 -21.23
N LEU A 194 16.18 -6.77 -20.21
CA LEU A 194 16.59 -7.43 -18.97
C LEU A 194 16.25 -8.93 -18.94
N ASP A 195 17.20 -9.78 -18.55
CA ASP A 195 16.96 -11.22 -18.41
C ASP A 195 15.99 -11.55 -17.26
N THR A 196 16.02 -10.80 -16.16
CA THR A 196 15.01 -10.90 -15.09
C THR A 196 13.60 -10.67 -15.62
N SER A 197 13.43 -9.70 -16.53
CA SER A 197 12.15 -9.42 -17.17
C SER A 197 11.74 -10.46 -18.23
N LYS A 198 12.70 -11.08 -18.92
CA LYS A 198 12.41 -12.21 -19.83
C LYS A 198 11.89 -13.41 -19.04
N LEU A 199 12.54 -13.76 -17.92
CA LEU A 199 12.07 -14.81 -17.02
C LEU A 199 10.69 -14.45 -16.43
N TRP A 200 10.50 -13.21 -16.00
CA TRP A 200 9.22 -12.69 -15.52
C TRP A 200 8.08 -12.98 -16.51
N ARG A 201 8.27 -12.54 -17.75
CA ARG A 201 7.31 -12.73 -18.84
C ARG A 201 7.02 -14.20 -19.09
N GLN A 202 8.05 -15.04 -19.14
CA GLN A 202 7.91 -16.48 -19.34
C GLN A 202 7.06 -17.14 -18.24
N VAL A 203 7.33 -16.82 -16.97
CA VAL A 203 6.59 -17.40 -15.83
C VAL A 203 5.13 -16.93 -15.85
N PHE A 204 4.85 -15.66 -16.10
CA PHE A 204 3.47 -15.16 -16.24
C PHE A 204 2.69 -15.91 -17.33
N GLN A 205 3.31 -16.15 -18.48
CA GLN A 205 2.70 -16.92 -19.58
C GLN A 205 2.45 -18.39 -19.21
N GLN A 206 3.35 -18.99 -18.43
CA GLN A 206 3.17 -20.37 -17.95
C GLN A 206 2.01 -20.46 -16.95
N VAL A 207 1.95 -19.53 -15.99
CA VAL A 207 0.89 -19.49 -14.97
C VAL A 207 -0.47 -19.17 -15.60
N ALA A 208 -0.53 -18.29 -16.61
CA ALA A 208 -1.76 -17.94 -17.31
C ALA A 208 -2.53 -19.16 -17.88
N LYS A 209 -1.83 -20.25 -18.22
CA LYS A 209 -2.46 -21.50 -18.69
C LYS A 209 -3.39 -22.13 -17.65
N GLN A 210 -3.22 -21.79 -16.38
CA GLN A 210 -4.06 -22.25 -15.27
C GLN A 210 -5.27 -21.35 -15.02
N TYR A 211 -5.36 -20.20 -15.71
CA TYR A 211 -6.41 -19.17 -15.57
C TYR A 211 -6.95 -18.75 -16.95
N PRO A 212 -7.52 -19.68 -17.73
CA PRO A 212 -7.91 -19.43 -19.12
C PRO A 212 -8.98 -18.35 -19.29
N GLU A 213 -9.73 -18.03 -18.23
CA GLU A 213 -10.76 -16.99 -18.18
C GLU A 213 -10.18 -15.57 -18.03
N ILE A 214 -8.91 -15.43 -17.64
CA ILE A 214 -8.28 -14.14 -17.39
C ILE A 214 -7.44 -13.72 -18.60
N THR A 215 -7.69 -12.52 -19.10
CA THR A 215 -6.91 -11.96 -20.21
C THR A 215 -5.56 -11.48 -19.69
N LEU A 216 -4.47 -12.15 -20.09
CA LEU A 216 -3.11 -11.68 -19.85
C LEU A 216 -2.61 -10.85 -21.03
N THR A 217 -2.14 -9.64 -20.75
CA THR A 217 -1.36 -8.82 -21.68
C THR A 217 0.01 -8.48 -21.08
N HIS A 218 0.96 -8.13 -21.95
CA HIS A 218 2.29 -7.68 -21.52
C HIS A 218 2.55 -6.26 -21.99
N MET A 219 3.17 -5.45 -21.13
CA MET A 219 3.53 -4.08 -21.45
C MET A 219 4.94 -3.77 -20.95
N LEU A 220 5.70 -3.01 -21.73
CA LEU A 220 7.00 -2.52 -21.25
C LEU A 220 6.78 -1.40 -20.22
N VAL A 221 7.59 -1.34 -19.18
CA VAL A 221 7.45 -0.39 -18.05
C VAL A 221 7.39 1.08 -18.48
N ASP A 222 8.17 1.47 -19.50
CA ASP A 222 8.15 2.81 -20.08
C ASP A 222 6.83 3.12 -20.80
N ASN A 223 6.31 2.16 -21.58
CA ASN A 223 4.99 2.31 -22.18
C ASN A 223 3.89 2.33 -21.10
N CYS A 224 4.00 1.49 -20.06
CA CYS A 224 3.03 1.48 -18.96
C CYS A 224 2.97 2.84 -18.25
N ALA A 225 4.12 3.45 -17.96
CA ALA A 225 4.18 4.79 -17.41
C ALA A 225 3.45 5.83 -18.29
N MET A 226 3.62 5.75 -19.62
CA MET A 226 2.87 6.61 -20.55
C MET A 226 1.36 6.30 -20.54
N GLN A 227 0.98 5.02 -20.55
CA GLN A 227 -0.41 4.59 -20.61
C GLN A 227 -1.21 4.94 -19.35
N LEU A 228 -0.58 4.97 -18.17
CA LEU A 228 -1.21 5.48 -16.94
C LEU A 228 -1.69 6.94 -17.09
N ILE A 229 -1.05 7.73 -17.96
CA ILE A 229 -1.40 9.13 -18.20
C ILE A 229 -2.34 9.28 -19.40
N LEU A 230 -2.13 8.47 -20.43
CA LEU A 230 -2.83 8.59 -21.71
C LEU A 230 -4.19 7.90 -21.71
N ASN A 231 -4.28 6.71 -21.11
CA ASN A 231 -5.48 5.89 -21.08
C ASN A 231 -5.52 4.99 -19.83
N PRO A 232 -5.65 5.56 -18.62
CA PRO A 232 -5.65 4.80 -17.36
C PRO A 232 -6.81 3.80 -17.27
N ALA A 233 -7.95 4.08 -17.92
CA ALA A 233 -9.15 3.24 -17.90
C ALA A 233 -8.95 1.83 -18.49
N GLN A 234 -7.86 1.58 -19.25
CA GLN A 234 -7.56 0.26 -19.80
C GLN A 234 -7.08 -0.75 -18.74
N PHE A 235 -6.65 -0.27 -17.57
CA PHE A 235 -6.04 -1.14 -16.56
C PHE A 235 -7.08 -1.66 -15.56
N ASP A 236 -6.95 -2.95 -15.25
CA ASP A 236 -7.62 -3.61 -14.12
C ASP A 236 -6.58 -3.97 -13.05
N VAL A 237 -5.81 -5.03 -13.31
CA VAL A 237 -4.68 -5.46 -12.47
C VAL A 237 -3.38 -5.29 -13.23
N ILE A 238 -2.46 -4.50 -12.70
CA ILE A 238 -1.07 -4.41 -13.15
C ILE A 238 -0.23 -5.25 -12.20
N ALA A 239 0.59 -6.16 -12.72
CA ALA A 239 1.52 -6.95 -11.92
C ALA A 239 2.96 -6.75 -12.40
N THR A 240 3.89 -6.46 -11.49
CA THR A 240 5.26 -6.09 -11.86
C THR A 240 6.29 -6.33 -10.76
N SER A 241 7.58 -6.17 -11.10
CA SER A 241 8.71 -6.35 -10.19
C SER A 241 8.76 -5.29 -9.10
N ASN A 242 9.67 -5.45 -8.13
CA ASN A 242 9.76 -4.58 -6.97
C ASN A 242 10.05 -3.12 -7.35
N LEU A 243 11.10 -2.88 -8.15
CA LEU A 243 11.49 -1.52 -8.55
C LEU A 243 10.44 -0.86 -9.45
N PHE A 244 9.92 -1.60 -10.44
CA PHE A 244 8.92 -1.06 -11.35
C PHE A 244 7.59 -0.81 -10.65
N GLY A 245 7.20 -1.69 -9.73
CA GLY A 245 5.98 -1.57 -8.95
C GLY A 245 6.03 -0.39 -8.00
N ASP A 246 7.19 -0.12 -7.39
CA ASP A 246 7.42 1.10 -6.60
C ASP A 246 7.07 2.34 -7.42
N ILE A 247 7.76 2.51 -8.55
CA ILE A 247 7.62 3.68 -9.44
C ILE A 247 6.20 3.82 -9.99
N LEU A 248 5.63 2.74 -10.54
CA LEU A 248 4.31 2.79 -11.18
C LEU A 248 3.19 3.01 -10.15
N SER A 249 3.33 2.44 -8.95
CA SER A 249 2.31 2.62 -7.90
C SER A 249 2.27 4.04 -7.37
N ASP A 250 3.43 4.68 -7.22
CA ASP A 250 3.49 6.09 -6.85
C ASP A 250 2.96 6.99 -7.98
N ALA A 251 3.28 6.69 -9.24
CA ALA A 251 2.69 7.40 -10.37
C ALA A 251 1.16 7.27 -10.43
N ALA A 252 0.63 6.06 -10.20
CA ALA A 252 -0.82 5.82 -10.15
C ALA A 252 -1.48 6.50 -8.94
N SER A 253 -0.78 6.59 -7.80
CA SER A 253 -1.28 7.24 -6.58
C SER A 253 -1.57 8.74 -6.75
N ALA A 254 -0.87 9.39 -7.69
CA ALA A 254 -1.09 10.80 -8.00
C ALA A 254 -2.37 11.02 -8.81
N LEU A 255 -2.90 9.98 -9.48
CA LEU A 255 -4.03 10.13 -10.41
C LEU A 255 -5.36 10.42 -9.69
N PRO A 256 -5.70 9.75 -8.57
CA PRO A 256 -6.85 10.14 -7.75
C PRO A 256 -6.72 11.52 -7.09
N GLY A 257 -5.50 12.10 -7.04
CA GLY A 257 -5.24 13.46 -6.57
C GLY A 257 -4.70 13.60 -5.14
N SER A 258 -4.71 12.54 -4.33
CA SER A 258 -4.08 12.57 -3.00
C SER A 258 -3.56 11.20 -2.56
N LEU A 259 -2.31 11.18 -2.07
CA LEU A 259 -1.69 10.02 -1.41
C LEU A 259 -2.43 9.62 -0.12
N GLY A 260 -3.13 10.57 0.53
CA GLY A 260 -3.93 10.34 1.73
C GLY A 260 -5.15 9.42 1.52
N MET A 261 -5.41 9.01 0.27
CA MET A 261 -6.49 8.10 -0.10
C MET A 261 -6.02 6.70 -0.49
N MET A 262 -4.71 6.44 -0.44
CA MET A 262 -4.12 5.22 -1.00
C MET A 262 -3.88 4.17 0.08
N PRO A 263 -4.78 3.19 0.27
CA PRO A 263 -4.49 2.08 1.16
C PRO A 263 -3.47 1.14 0.50
N SER A 264 -2.95 0.20 1.28
CA SER A 264 -2.17 -0.90 0.76
C SER A 264 -2.27 -2.13 1.66
N ALA A 265 -2.06 -3.29 1.05
CA ALA A 265 -1.97 -4.56 1.74
C ALA A 265 -0.73 -5.32 1.26
N SER A 266 -0.04 -5.95 2.19
CA SER A 266 1.12 -6.79 1.93
C SER A 266 0.90 -8.18 2.48
N PHE A 267 1.09 -9.20 1.65
CA PHE A 267 0.74 -10.58 1.96
C PHE A 267 1.97 -11.48 2.03
N SER A 268 2.03 -12.31 3.06
CA SER A 268 2.94 -13.46 3.10
C SER A 268 2.41 -14.59 2.21
N SER A 269 3.29 -15.55 1.88
CA SER A 269 2.88 -16.76 1.15
C SER A 269 1.85 -17.62 1.90
N LYS A 270 1.67 -17.41 3.22
CA LYS A 270 0.70 -18.12 4.05
C LYS A 270 -0.62 -17.36 4.24
N GLY A 271 -0.79 -16.20 3.60
CA GLY A 271 -2.00 -15.38 3.71
C GLY A 271 -2.02 -14.40 4.88
N PHE A 272 -1.01 -14.41 5.76
CA PHE A 272 -0.86 -13.37 6.78
C PHE A 272 -0.66 -12.00 6.12
N GLY A 273 -1.43 -11.00 6.57
CA GLY A 273 -1.50 -9.67 5.97
C GLY A 273 -1.01 -8.55 6.87
N LEU A 274 -0.31 -7.59 6.27
CA LEU A 274 -0.02 -6.27 6.82
C LEU A 274 -0.78 -5.23 6.01
N TYR A 275 -1.48 -4.32 6.67
CA TYR A 275 -2.32 -3.30 6.05
C TYR A 275 -1.90 -1.92 6.51
N GLU A 276 -1.59 -1.04 5.57
CA GLU A 276 -1.01 0.28 5.85
C GLU A 276 -1.38 1.30 4.77
N PRO A 277 -1.47 2.60 5.09
CA PRO A 277 -1.46 3.66 4.09
C PRO A 277 -0.20 3.58 3.24
N SER A 278 -0.29 3.94 1.95
CA SER A 278 0.89 4.02 1.08
C SER A 278 1.78 5.23 1.38
N GLY A 279 1.25 6.24 2.08
CA GLY A 279 1.96 7.48 2.43
C GLY A 279 2.83 7.41 3.68
N GLY A 280 3.68 8.42 3.85
CA GLY A 280 4.60 8.54 5.00
C GLY A 280 3.97 9.16 6.26
N SER A 281 4.82 9.51 7.24
CA SER A 281 4.39 9.99 8.55
C SER A 281 3.95 11.46 8.62
N ALA A 282 4.13 12.25 7.55
CA ALA A 282 3.72 13.66 7.45
C ALA A 282 3.96 14.48 8.74
N PRO A 283 5.22 14.57 9.22
CA PRO A 283 5.55 15.16 10.52
C PRO A 283 5.17 16.64 10.64
N ASP A 284 5.05 17.34 9.52
CA ASP A 284 4.67 18.74 9.39
C ASP A 284 3.22 19.04 9.78
N ILE A 285 2.32 18.04 9.72
CA ILE A 285 0.90 18.16 10.09
C ILE A 285 0.50 17.29 11.28
N ALA A 286 1.44 16.53 11.85
CA ALA A 286 1.18 15.63 12.98
C ALA A 286 0.56 16.37 14.18
N GLY A 287 -0.53 15.83 14.73
CA GLY A 287 -1.23 16.38 15.89
C GLY A 287 -2.02 17.67 15.63
N GLN A 288 -2.19 18.06 14.36
CA GLN A 288 -2.93 19.27 14.00
C GLN A 288 -4.38 18.99 13.58
N ASN A 289 -4.85 17.74 13.66
CA ASN A 289 -6.18 17.32 13.19
C ASN A 289 -6.39 17.67 11.70
N LYS A 290 -5.35 17.45 10.88
CA LYS A 290 -5.33 17.78 9.45
C LYS A 290 -5.09 16.56 8.55
N ALA A 291 -4.63 15.44 9.11
CA ALA A 291 -4.36 14.25 8.31
C ALA A 291 -5.65 13.70 7.69
N ASN A 292 -5.54 13.15 6.48
CA ASN A 292 -6.62 12.41 5.85
C ASN A 292 -6.67 10.98 6.41
N PRO A 293 -7.75 10.55 7.09
CA PRO A 293 -7.84 9.21 7.64
C PRO A 293 -8.25 8.15 6.60
N MET A 294 -8.61 8.54 5.36
CA MET A 294 -9.16 7.64 4.36
C MET A 294 -8.24 6.46 4.06
N ALA A 295 -6.96 6.68 3.76
CA ALA A 295 -6.05 5.59 3.45
C ALA A 295 -5.97 4.55 4.57
N GLN A 296 -5.89 4.98 5.83
CA GLN A 296 -5.84 4.05 6.98
C GLN A 296 -7.16 3.28 7.15
N ILE A 297 -8.30 3.96 6.99
CA ILE A 297 -9.63 3.34 7.09
C ILE A 297 -9.86 2.37 5.92
N LEU A 298 -9.40 2.69 4.71
CA LEU A 298 -9.46 1.79 3.57
C LEU A 298 -8.49 0.59 3.75
N SER A 299 -7.33 0.77 4.39
CA SER A 299 -6.46 -0.34 4.76
C SER A 299 -7.14 -1.28 5.77
N LEU A 300 -7.94 -0.74 6.69
CA LEU A 300 -8.83 -1.55 7.54
C LEU A 300 -9.86 -2.32 6.68
N ALA A 301 -10.51 -1.70 5.70
CA ALA A 301 -11.44 -2.40 4.80
C ALA A 301 -10.74 -3.54 4.04
N MET A 302 -9.52 -3.32 3.54
CA MET A 302 -8.69 -4.37 2.94
C MET A 302 -8.39 -5.50 3.94
N MET A 303 -8.10 -5.16 5.20
CA MET A 303 -7.85 -6.15 6.26
C MET A 303 -9.06 -7.04 6.54
N LEU A 304 -10.23 -6.42 6.72
CA LEU A 304 -11.49 -7.13 6.92
C LEU A 304 -11.77 -8.09 5.75
N ARG A 305 -11.56 -7.60 4.52
CA ARG A 305 -11.78 -8.37 3.29
C ARG A 305 -10.83 -9.55 3.13
N HIS A 306 -9.52 -9.34 3.34
CA HIS A 306 -8.50 -10.29 2.93
C HIS A 306 -7.99 -11.20 4.04
N SER A 307 -8.03 -10.76 5.30
CA SER A 307 -7.60 -11.57 6.45
C SER A 307 -8.75 -12.25 7.19
N PHE A 308 -9.97 -11.73 7.05
CA PHE A 308 -11.12 -12.17 7.86
C PHE A 308 -12.36 -12.56 7.04
N ASP A 309 -12.31 -12.46 5.70
CA ASP A 309 -13.44 -12.71 4.79
C ASP A 309 -14.71 -11.89 5.14
N LEU A 310 -14.54 -10.75 5.82
CA LEU A 310 -15.60 -9.83 6.24
C LEU A 310 -15.91 -8.84 5.11
N HIS A 311 -16.40 -9.37 3.99
CA HIS A 311 -16.68 -8.61 2.77
C HIS A 311 -17.77 -7.55 2.96
N THR A 312 -18.81 -7.85 3.74
CA THR A 312 -19.94 -6.93 3.98
C THR A 312 -19.46 -5.70 4.74
N GLU A 313 -18.67 -5.90 5.79
CA GLU A 313 -18.09 -4.86 6.63
C GLU A 313 -17.10 -4.01 5.83
N ALA A 314 -16.23 -4.64 5.04
CA ALA A 314 -15.32 -3.93 4.14
C ALA A 314 -16.07 -3.04 3.13
N ASN A 315 -17.10 -3.58 2.47
CA ASN A 315 -17.94 -2.83 1.52
C ASN A 315 -18.68 -1.67 2.21
N ALA A 316 -19.14 -1.85 3.46
CA ALA A 316 -19.81 -0.79 4.22
C ALA A 316 -18.86 0.38 4.48
N ILE A 317 -17.61 0.13 4.88
CA ILE A 317 -16.58 1.17 5.04
C ILE A 317 -16.35 1.92 3.73
N GLU A 318 -16.12 1.20 2.63
CA GLU A 318 -15.88 1.79 1.31
C GLU A 318 -17.06 2.67 0.89
N LYS A 319 -18.29 2.20 1.12
CA LYS A 319 -19.50 2.95 0.78
C LYS A 319 -19.71 4.17 1.67
N ALA A 320 -19.41 4.07 2.96
CA ALA A 320 -19.50 5.20 3.89
C ALA A 320 -18.52 6.32 3.51
N ILE A 321 -17.31 5.97 3.08
CA ILE A 321 -16.34 6.93 2.54
C ILE A 321 -16.88 7.61 1.27
N GLU A 322 -17.42 6.84 0.32
CA GLU A 322 -18.04 7.42 -0.88
C GLU A 322 -19.15 8.41 -0.53
N ASN A 323 -20.07 8.02 0.37
CA ASN A 323 -21.17 8.87 0.80
C ASN A 323 -20.68 10.15 1.50
N THR A 324 -19.62 10.05 2.32
CA THR A 324 -18.96 11.19 2.96
C THR A 324 -18.39 12.18 1.91
N LEU A 325 -17.76 11.63 0.87
CA LEU A 325 -17.26 12.45 -0.25
C LEU A 325 -18.41 13.05 -1.08
N ASP A 326 -19.48 12.33 -1.33
CA ASP A 326 -20.65 12.84 -2.06
C ASP A 326 -21.37 13.94 -1.27
N ALA A 327 -21.42 13.84 0.05
CA ALA A 327 -21.92 14.89 0.96
C ALA A 327 -21.02 16.15 1.00
N GLY A 328 -19.84 16.10 0.38
CA GLY A 328 -18.98 17.27 0.18
C GLY A 328 -17.93 17.50 1.26
N PHE A 329 -17.78 16.57 2.22
CA PHE A 329 -16.75 16.64 3.25
C PHE A 329 -15.37 16.34 2.67
N ARG A 330 -14.36 17.12 3.05
CA ARG A 330 -13.00 17.02 2.51
C ARG A 330 -12.00 17.38 3.61
N THR A 331 -10.93 16.60 3.74
CA THR A 331 -9.72 17.05 4.45
C THR A 331 -8.89 17.99 3.56
N GLN A 332 -7.87 18.62 4.12
CA GLN A 332 -7.12 19.69 3.47
C GLN A 332 -6.44 19.27 2.15
N ASP A 333 -5.95 18.04 2.08
CA ASP A 333 -5.25 17.45 0.94
C ASP A 333 -6.13 17.17 -0.28
N ILE A 334 -7.44 16.93 -0.06
CA ILE A 334 -8.44 16.69 -1.12
C ILE A 334 -9.40 17.87 -1.30
N MET A 335 -9.01 19.05 -0.82
CA MET A 335 -9.86 20.23 -0.84
C MET A 335 -10.04 20.77 -2.27
N GLN A 336 -11.29 21.07 -2.63
CA GLN A 336 -11.62 21.79 -3.84
C GLN A 336 -11.66 23.29 -3.59
N VAL A 337 -11.30 24.08 -4.61
CA VAL A 337 -11.35 25.55 -4.55
C VAL A 337 -12.74 26.02 -4.14
N GLY A 338 -12.82 26.88 -3.12
CA GLY A 338 -14.07 27.47 -2.64
C GLY A 338 -14.83 26.64 -1.60
N ARG A 339 -14.31 25.49 -1.16
CA ARG A 339 -14.87 24.71 -0.04
C ARG A 339 -14.03 24.87 1.24
N ARG A 340 -14.55 24.39 2.38
CA ARG A 340 -13.85 24.41 3.67
C ARG A 340 -13.43 23.00 4.08
N ALA A 341 -12.21 22.86 4.58
CA ALA A 341 -11.69 21.61 5.15
C ALA A 341 -12.37 21.29 6.46
N VAL A 342 -12.66 20.01 6.66
CA VAL A 342 -12.87 19.43 7.97
C VAL A 342 -11.57 18.80 8.47
N GLY A 343 -11.43 18.71 9.78
CA GLY A 343 -10.30 18.01 10.39
C GLY A 343 -10.45 16.50 10.32
N THR A 344 -9.38 15.79 10.66
CA THR A 344 -9.29 14.32 10.68
C THR A 344 -10.43 13.67 11.44
N GLN A 345 -10.70 14.13 12.67
CA GLN A 345 -11.77 13.60 13.51
C GLN A 345 -13.15 13.84 12.91
N ALA A 346 -13.44 15.06 12.46
CA ALA A 346 -14.74 15.43 11.90
C ALA A 346 -15.02 14.67 10.60
N PHE A 347 -14.00 14.43 9.76
CA PHE A 347 -14.15 13.59 8.58
C PHE A 347 -14.52 12.14 8.96
N THR A 348 -13.90 11.58 10.00
CA THR A 348 -14.26 10.26 10.52
C THR A 348 -15.65 10.23 11.15
N ASP A 349 -16.09 11.29 11.82
CA ASP A 349 -17.44 11.38 12.39
C ASP A 349 -18.51 11.23 11.30
N GLU A 350 -18.29 11.82 10.13
CA GLU A 350 -19.19 11.67 8.96
C GLU A 350 -19.14 10.27 8.36
N ILE A 351 -17.95 9.64 8.29
CA ILE A 351 -17.86 8.22 7.89
C ILE A 351 -18.69 7.34 8.84
N LEU A 352 -18.55 7.53 10.16
CA LEU A 352 -19.29 6.77 11.16
C LEU A 352 -20.80 7.04 11.10
N HIS A 353 -21.23 8.23 10.69
CA HIS A 353 -22.63 8.56 10.46
C HIS A 353 -23.22 7.80 9.25
N HIS A 354 -22.39 7.49 8.25
CA HIS A 354 -22.78 6.75 7.05
C HIS A 354 -22.62 5.22 7.16
N LEU A 355 -22.10 4.71 8.28
CA LEU A 355 -21.97 3.29 8.62
C LEU A 355 -23.17 2.81 9.43
#